data_AF-A0AA38UD29-F1
#
_entry.id   AF-A0AA38UD29-F1
#
_cell.length_a   1.000
_cell.length_b   1.000
_cell.length_c   1.000
_cell.angle_alpha   90.00
_cell.angle_beta   90.00
_cell.angle_gamma   90.00
#
_symmetry.space_group_name_H-M   'P 1'
#
loop_
_entity.id
_entity.type
_entity.pdbx_description
1 polymer ?
#
loop_
_entity_poly.entity_id
_entity_poly.type
_entity_poly.pdbx_seq_one_letter_code
_entity_poly.pdbx_strand_id
1 'polypeptide(L)'
;MQLKSYLELDPYTRPVWAYLADVILARRCAEKQKVTEELRVNPFLQLWKPQTRKLPKNLARMMKVAKKYGVELENAGLPREAMMEMPLWYHIGADPNKKQLNRSNTAKCLQENHKIFKVKEAIAMMQRLSEGEHYPESFCRCDACSHDKDELGCRNPHKCAMAAADRLSQLQAKWDP
;
A
#
# COMPACT_ATOMS: atom_id res chain seq x y z
N MET A 1 -16.51 11.89 -18.46
CA MET A 1 -16.31 10.43 -18.59
C MET A 1 -16.03 9.85 -17.21
N GLN A 2 -16.84 8.89 -16.72
CA GLN A 2 -16.73 8.35 -15.34
C GLN A 2 -15.31 7.87 -14.98
N LEU A 3 -14.61 7.21 -15.90
CA LEU A 3 -13.24 6.77 -15.69
C LEU A 3 -12.27 7.94 -15.44
N LYS A 4 -12.30 8.99 -16.27
CA LYS A 4 -11.43 10.17 -16.09
C LYS A 4 -11.63 10.81 -14.71
N SER A 5 -12.88 11.01 -14.32
CA SER A 5 -13.22 11.57 -13.00
C SER A 5 -12.90 10.64 -11.81
N TYR A 6 -12.83 9.32 -12.03
CA TYR A 6 -12.41 8.37 -10.99
C TYR A 6 -10.90 8.39 -10.74
N LEU A 7 -10.15 8.61 -11.82
CA LEU A 7 -8.69 8.72 -11.79
C LEU A 7 -8.21 10.07 -11.25
N GLU A 8 -9.13 10.99 -10.93
CA GLU A 8 -8.79 12.20 -10.17
C GLU A 8 -8.52 11.81 -8.71
N LEU A 9 -7.25 11.80 -8.31
CA LEU A 9 -6.81 11.33 -6.99
C LEU A 9 -6.62 12.47 -5.98
N ASP A 10 -6.61 13.72 -6.43
CA ASP A 10 -6.47 14.88 -5.55
C ASP A 10 -7.69 14.97 -4.61
N PRO A 11 -7.51 14.91 -3.27
CA PRO A 11 -8.60 14.97 -2.31
C PRO A 11 -9.53 16.19 -2.45
N TYR A 12 -9.03 17.31 -2.99
CA TYR A 12 -9.80 18.54 -3.14
C TYR A 12 -10.69 18.55 -4.38
N THR A 13 -10.36 17.77 -5.41
CA THR A 13 -11.08 17.73 -6.69
C THR A 13 -11.74 16.38 -6.95
N ARG A 14 -11.37 15.35 -6.18
CA ARG A 14 -11.87 13.99 -6.31
C ARG A 14 -13.37 13.95 -5.99
N PRO A 15 -14.21 13.47 -6.92
CA PRO A 15 -15.64 13.48 -6.72
C PRO A 15 -16.07 12.46 -5.65
N VAL A 16 -17.07 12.80 -4.84
CA VAL A 16 -17.58 11.96 -3.73
C VAL A 16 -17.89 10.52 -4.15
N TRP A 17 -18.46 10.33 -5.34
CA TRP A 17 -18.81 9.00 -5.83
C TRP A 17 -17.59 8.09 -6.06
N ALA A 18 -16.39 8.66 -6.30
CA ALA A 18 -15.17 7.88 -6.49
C ALA A 18 -14.73 7.17 -5.21
N TYR A 19 -14.93 7.81 -4.04
CA TYR A 19 -14.72 7.16 -2.74
C TYR A 19 -15.67 5.98 -2.53
N LEU A 20 -16.94 6.14 -2.90
CA LEU A 20 -17.90 5.02 -2.88
C LEU A 20 -17.49 3.91 -3.86
N ALA A 21 -16.97 4.28 -5.03
CA ALA A 21 -16.48 3.32 -6.00
C ALA A 21 -15.29 2.53 -5.45
N ASP A 22 -14.34 3.17 -4.75
CA ASP A 22 -13.21 2.48 -4.10
C ASP A 22 -13.71 1.39 -3.15
N VAL A 23 -14.68 1.71 -2.27
CA VAL A 23 -15.28 0.74 -1.34
C VAL A 23 -15.94 -0.43 -2.08
N ILE A 24 -16.71 -0.15 -3.14
CA ILE A 24 -17.38 -1.20 -3.92
C ILE A 24 -16.34 -2.09 -4.63
N LEU A 25 -15.29 -1.49 -5.20
CA LEU A 25 -14.22 -2.22 -5.90
C LEU A 25 -13.43 -3.09 -4.91
N ALA A 26 -13.08 -2.55 -3.74
CA ALA A 26 -12.38 -3.25 -2.66
C ALA A 26 -13.16 -4.47 -2.18
N ARG A 27 -14.46 -4.32 -1.88
CA ARG A 27 -15.35 -5.43 -1.46
C ARG A 27 -15.52 -6.52 -2.50
N ARG A 28 -15.35 -6.19 -3.79
CA ARG A 28 -15.51 -7.12 -4.90
C ARG A 28 -14.17 -7.63 -5.44
N CYS A 29 -13.08 -7.59 -4.67
CA CYS A 29 -11.80 -8.17 -5.05
C CYS A 29 -11.92 -9.67 -5.40
N ALA A 30 -11.10 -10.14 -6.36
CA ALA A 30 -11.14 -11.55 -6.76
C ALA A 30 -10.65 -12.48 -5.64
N GLU A 31 -11.51 -13.43 -5.24
CA GLU A 31 -11.26 -14.41 -4.18
C GLU A 31 -9.88 -15.09 -4.28
N LYS A 32 -9.43 -15.41 -5.50
CA LYS A 32 -8.13 -16.05 -5.76
C LYS A 32 -6.92 -15.22 -5.28
N GLN A 33 -7.06 -13.89 -5.17
CA GLN A 33 -5.94 -13.00 -4.86
C GLN A 33 -5.63 -12.93 -3.35
N LYS A 34 -6.57 -13.34 -2.48
CA LYS A 34 -6.35 -13.45 -1.02
C LYS A 34 -5.68 -12.19 -0.43
N VAL A 35 -6.18 -11.01 -0.79
CA VAL A 35 -5.75 -9.70 -0.27
C VAL A 35 -6.72 -9.30 0.84
N THR A 36 -6.27 -8.92 2.03
CA THR A 36 -7.19 -8.48 3.10
C THR A 36 -7.93 -7.21 2.70
N GLU A 37 -9.18 -7.01 3.13
CA GLU A 37 -10.03 -5.92 2.63
C GLU A 37 -9.45 -4.52 2.96
N GLU A 38 -8.87 -4.38 4.14
CA GLU A 38 -8.26 -3.16 4.66
C GLU A 38 -7.05 -2.70 3.83
N LEU A 39 -6.42 -3.63 3.11
CA LEU A 39 -5.27 -3.34 2.25
C LEU A 39 -5.69 -2.94 0.83
N ARG A 40 -6.98 -3.01 0.49
CA ARG A 40 -7.50 -2.75 -0.86
C ARG A 40 -7.90 -1.28 -0.96
N VAL A 41 -6.97 -0.44 -1.41
CA VAL A 41 -7.17 1.00 -1.55
C VAL A 41 -7.70 1.34 -2.94
N ASN A 42 -6.92 1.04 -3.99
CA ASN A 42 -7.28 1.43 -5.35
C ASN A 42 -6.69 0.44 -6.39
N PRO A 43 -7.51 -0.14 -7.29
CA PRO A 43 -7.05 -1.16 -8.25
C PRO A 43 -6.18 -0.64 -9.41
N PHE A 44 -6.00 0.67 -9.52
CA PHE A 44 -5.06 1.33 -10.45
C PHE A 44 -3.72 1.67 -9.80
N LEU A 45 -3.66 1.71 -8.45
CA LEU A 45 -2.43 1.93 -7.69
C LEU A 45 -1.85 0.62 -7.12
N GLN A 46 -2.58 -0.48 -7.26
CA GLN A 46 -2.24 -1.78 -6.70
C GLN A 46 -2.44 -2.91 -7.70
N LEU A 47 -1.76 -4.04 -7.46
CA LEU A 47 -1.77 -5.22 -8.33
C LEU A 47 -3.08 -6.03 -8.25
N TRP A 48 -3.87 -5.84 -7.19
CA TRP A 48 -5.12 -6.57 -7.03
C TRP A 48 -6.20 -6.06 -8.01
N LYS A 49 -7.15 -6.93 -8.36
CA LYS A 49 -8.20 -6.61 -9.35
C LYS A 49 -9.60 -7.02 -8.85
N PRO A 50 -10.62 -6.17 -9.07
CA PRO A 50 -12.00 -6.49 -8.74
C PRO A 50 -12.61 -7.51 -9.71
N GLN A 51 -13.57 -8.29 -9.23
CA GLN A 51 -14.41 -9.19 -10.03
C GLN A 51 -15.43 -8.38 -10.81
N THR A 52 -15.11 -8.01 -12.04
CA THR A 52 -15.96 -7.17 -12.91
C THR A 52 -17.40 -7.68 -13.04
N ARG A 53 -17.62 -9.01 -12.99
CA ARG A 53 -18.94 -9.63 -13.09
C ARG A 53 -19.85 -9.34 -11.88
N LYS A 54 -19.29 -9.07 -10.70
CA LYS A 54 -20.02 -8.78 -9.45
C LYS A 54 -20.13 -7.28 -9.15
N LEU A 55 -19.67 -6.42 -10.07
CA LEU A 55 -19.76 -4.96 -9.94
C LEU A 55 -21.10 -4.43 -10.50
N PRO A 56 -21.61 -3.30 -9.97
CA PRO A 56 -22.68 -2.55 -10.62
C PRO A 56 -22.34 -2.22 -12.08
N LYS A 57 -23.36 -2.14 -12.95
CA LYS A 57 -23.20 -1.98 -14.42
C LYS A 57 -22.22 -0.86 -14.80
N ASN A 58 -22.29 0.30 -14.13
CA ASN A 58 -21.44 1.46 -14.41
C ASN A 58 -19.96 1.19 -14.07
N LEU A 59 -19.67 0.67 -12.88
CA LEU A 59 -18.30 0.32 -12.46
C LEU A 59 -17.74 -0.84 -13.29
N ALA A 60 -18.57 -1.84 -13.62
CA ALA A 60 -18.17 -2.92 -14.51
C ALA A 60 -17.77 -2.39 -15.89
N ARG A 61 -18.54 -1.44 -16.46
CA ARG A 61 -18.21 -0.78 -17.72
C ARG A 61 -16.91 0.03 -17.60
N MET A 62 -16.74 0.80 -16.52
CA MET A 62 -15.54 1.57 -16.24
C MET A 62 -14.27 0.69 -16.24
N MET A 63 -14.29 -0.42 -15.50
CA MET A 63 -13.15 -1.35 -15.44
C MET A 63 -12.89 -2.04 -16.79
N LYS A 64 -13.94 -2.36 -17.56
CA LYS A 64 -13.78 -2.93 -18.91
C LYS A 64 -13.14 -1.93 -19.88
N VAL A 65 -13.54 -0.66 -19.82
CA VAL A 65 -12.95 0.41 -20.64
C VAL A 65 -11.49 0.62 -20.28
N ALA A 66 -11.18 0.74 -18.99
CA ALA A 66 -9.80 0.84 -18.52
C ALA A 66 -8.93 -0.31 -19.04
N LYS A 67 -9.42 -1.56 -18.92
CA LYS A 67 -8.71 -2.74 -19.45
C LYS A 67 -8.58 -2.72 -20.97
N LYS A 68 -9.64 -2.37 -21.71
CA LYS A 68 -9.64 -2.36 -23.18
C LYS A 68 -8.57 -1.41 -23.74
N TYR A 69 -8.34 -0.28 -23.07
CA TYR A 69 -7.41 0.75 -23.51
C TYR A 69 -6.08 0.75 -22.73
N GLY A 70 -5.80 -0.27 -21.92
CA GLY A 70 -4.54 -0.37 -21.18
C GLY A 70 -4.29 0.80 -20.22
N VAL A 71 -5.33 1.30 -19.57
CA VAL A 71 -5.20 2.44 -18.63
C VAL A 71 -4.46 1.98 -17.38
N GLU A 72 -3.26 2.50 -17.19
CA GLU A 72 -2.35 2.21 -16.08
C GLU A 72 -1.71 3.50 -15.56
N LEU A 73 -1.18 3.48 -14.35
CA LEU A 73 -0.43 4.60 -13.80
C LEU A 73 0.97 4.61 -14.44
N GLU A 74 1.24 5.62 -15.25
CA GLU A 74 2.58 5.94 -15.71
C GLU A 74 3.36 6.60 -14.56
N ASN A 75 4.58 6.15 -14.35
CA ASN A 75 5.41 6.67 -13.25
C ASN A 75 6.40 7.73 -13.72
N ALA A 76 6.64 7.85 -15.04
CA ALA A 76 7.46 8.91 -15.60
C ALA A 76 6.94 10.29 -15.17
N GLY A 77 7.73 11.00 -14.36
CA GLY A 77 7.43 12.36 -13.89
C GLY A 77 6.46 12.45 -12.71
N LEU A 78 6.17 11.34 -12.01
CA LEU A 78 5.46 11.43 -10.73
C LEU A 78 6.34 12.17 -9.70
N PRO A 79 5.80 13.20 -9.01
CA PRO A 79 6.53 13.86 -7.96
C PRO A 79 6.75 12.90 -6.78
N ARG A 80 7.85 13.10 -6.06
CA ARG A 80 8.25 12.28 -4.91
C ARG A 80 7.14 12.17 -3.86
N GLU A 81 6.46 13.28 -3.61
CA GLU A 81 5.35 13.38 -2.67
C GLU A 81 4.19 12.46 -3.08
N ALA A 82 3.90 12.35 -4.38
CA ALA A 82 2.86 11.43 -4.86
C ALA A 82 3.27 9.96 -4.69
N MET A 83 4.54 9.62 -4.97
CA MET A 83 5.06 8.27 -4.76
C MET A 83 5.02 7.87 -3.27
N MET A 84 5.31 8.81 -2.37
CA MET A 84 5.22 8.65 -0.93
C MET A 84 3.80 8.36 -0.41
N GLU A 85 2.77 8.89 -1.06
CA GLU A 85 1.37 8.66 -0.70
C GLU A 85 0.81 7.34 -1.25
N MET A 86 1.57 6.61 -2.09
CA MET A 86 1.11 5.37 -2.69
C MET A 86 0.90 4.25 -1.65
N PRO A 87 -0.03 3.31 -1.90
CA PRO A 87 -0.22 2.15 -1.03
C PRO A 87 1.00 1.22 -1.03
N LEU A 88 1.57 0.95 0.14
CA LEU A 88 2.72 0.07 0.32
C LEU A 88 2.40 -1.38 -0.09
N TRP A 89 1.23 -1.86 0.31
CA TRP A 89 0.85 -3.25 0.15
C TRP A 89 0.32 -3.51 -1.26
N TYR A 90 0.75 -4.61 -1.88
CA TYR A 90 0.36 -4.94 -3.26
C TYR A 90 0.62 -3.79 -4.24
N HIS A 91 1.69 -3.02 -4.00
CA HIS A 91 2.08 -1.85 -4.76
C HIS A 91 2.16 -2.15 -6.26
N ILE A 92 1.65 -1.27 -7.12
CA ILE A 92 1.67 -1.46 -8.59
C ILE A 92 3.09 -1.62 -9.15
N GLY A 93 4.05 -0.93 -8.52
CA GLY A 93 5.47 -0.97 -8.85
C GLY A 93 6.29 -2.08 -8.21
N ALA A 94 5.65 -3.10 -7.62
CA ALA A 94 6.38 -4.20 -7.02
C ALA A 94 7.06 -5.07 -8.11
N ASP A 95 8.30 -5.46 -7.86
CA ASP A 95 9.11 -6.25 -8.79
C ASP A 95 8.49 -7.64 -9.01
N PRO A 96 8.08 -7.98 -10.25
CA PRO A 96 7.45 -9.27 -10.54
C PRO A 96 8.40 -10.47 -10.33
N ASN A 97 9.72 -10.23 -10.31
CA ASN A 97 10.72 -11.27 -10.08
C ASN A 97 10.96 -11.55 -8.58
N LYS A 98 10.43 -10.69 -7.70
CA LYS A 98 10.57 -10.84 -6.24
C LYS A 98 9.29 -11.42 -5.63
N LYS A 99 9.45 -12.39 -4.73
CA LYS A 99 8.33 -12.91 -3.93
C LYS A 99 7.82 -11.84 -2.98
N GLN A 100 6.56 -11.44 -3.15
CA GLN A 100 5.91 -10.43 -2.32
C GLN A 100 5.83 -10.83 -0.84
N LEU A 101 6.24 -9.94 0.06
CA LEU A 101 6.33 -10.19 1.51
C LEU A 101 5.12 -9.61 2.28
N ASN A 102 3.92 -9.77 1.73
CA ASN A 102 2.68 -9.17 2.25
C ASN A 102 2.03 -9.95 3.42
N ARG A 103 2.52 -11.16 3.74
CA ARG A 103 1.81 -12.11 4.63
C ARG A 103 2.62 -12.65 5.81
N SER A 104 3.86 -12.21 5.99
CA SER A 104 4.66 -12.66 7.14
C SER A 104 4.10 -12.11 8.45
N ASN A 105 4.52 -12.68 9.59
CA ASN A 105 4.11 -12.17 10.90
C ASN A 105 4.53 -10.70 11.11
N THR A 106 5.70 -10.30 10.58
CA THR A 106 6.10 -8.88 10.61
C THR A 106 5.23 -8.02 9.71
N ALA A 107 4.79 -8.53 8.54
CA ALA A 107 3.82 -7.80 7.71
C ALA A 107 2.49 -7.60 8.43
N LYS A 108 1.98 -8.64 9.11
CA LYS A 108 0.76 -8.51 9.94
C LYS A 108 0.93 -7.48 11.05
N CYS A 109 2.06 -7.51 11.77
CA CYS A 109 2.36 -6.53 12.80
C CYS A 109 2.39 -5.10 12.24
N LEU A 110 3.03 -4.89 11.08
CA LEU A 110 3.08 -3.59 10.41
C LEU A 110 1.67 -3.10 10.02
N GLN A 111 0.79 -3.99 9.56
CA GLN A 111 -0.59 -3.67 9.15
C GLN A 111 -1.51 -3.43 10.35
N GLU A 112 -1.45 -4.30 11.36
CA GLU A 112 -2.42 -4.37 12.44
C GLU A 112 -2.03 -3.49 13.64
N ASN A 113 -0.74 -3.47 14.00
CA ASN A 113 -0.26 -2.74 15.17
C ASN A 113 0.28 -1.36 14.77
N HIS A 114 1.22 -1.32 13.82
CA HIS A 114 1.85 -0.05 13.39
C HIS A 114 0.99 0.76 12.41
N LYS A 115 -0.09 0.18 11.88
CA LYS A 115 -1.00 0.83 10.91
C LYS A 115 -0.28 1.43 9.70
N ILE A 116 0.76 0.76 9.21
CA ILE A 116 1.53 1.19 8.05
C ILE A 116 0.83 0.71 6.79
N PHE A 117 0.36 1.65 5.97
CA PHE A 117 -0.35 1.41 4.71
C PHE A 117 0.27 2.16 3.52
N LYS A 118 1.03 3.22 3.74
CA LYS A 118 1.65 4.06 2.71
C LYS A 118 3.17 3.88 2.65
N VAL A 119 3.74 4.22 1.50
CA VAL A 119 5.20 4.20 1.28
C VAL A 119 5.93 5.09 2.28
N LYS A 120 5.47 6.32 2.51
CA LYS A 120 6.07 7.25 3.48
C LYS A 120 6.13 6.72 4.91
N GLU A 121 5.12 5.96 5.32
CA GLU A 121 5.03 5.38 6.67
C GLU A 121 6.06 4.25 6.83
N ALA A 122 6.27 3.45 5.77
CA ALA A 122 7.34 2.46 5.76
C ALA A 122 8.74 3.08 5.77
N ILE A 123 8.94 4.19 5.06
CA ILE A 123 10.20 4.95 5.08
C ILE A 123 10.48 5.46 6.49
N ALA A 124 9.50 6.11 7.13
CA ALA A 124 9.62 6.58 8.51
C ALA A 124 9.93 5.43 9.49
N MET A 125 9.31 4.26 9.29
CA MET A 125 9.58 3.08 10.11
C MET A 125 11.00 2.53 9.89
N MET A 126 11.50 2.53 8.64
CA MET A 126 12.85 2.10 8.31
C MET A 126 13.91 3.05 8.87
N GLN A 127 13.69 4.37 8.80
CA GLN A 127 14.64 5.39 9.24
C GLN A 127 15.03 5.26 10.72
N ARG A 128 14.12 4.72 11.55
CA ARG A 128 14.39 4.38 12.97
C ARG A 128 15.61 3.47 13.16
N LEU A 129 16.01 2.68 12.15
CA LEU A 129 17.19 1.82 12.22
C LEU A 129 18.51 2.58 12.32
N SER A 130 18.54 3.83 11.85
CA SER A 130 19.71 4.71 11.79
C SER A 130 19.62 5.93 12.69
N GLU A 131 18.52 6.09 13.43
CA GLU A 131 18.25 7.27 14.24
C GLU A 131 18.50 7.04 15.73
N GLY A 132 19.06 8.06 16.38
CA GLY A 132 19.22 8.12 17.83
C GLY A 132 20.05 6.98 18.42
N GLU A 133 19.65 6.50 19.59
CA GLU A 133 20.31 5.41 20.34
C GLU A 133 19.75 4.02 19.96
N HIS A 134 19.23 3.85 18.75
CA HIS A 134 18.69 2.56 18.31
C HIS A 134 19.78 1.48 18.29
N TYR A 135 19.45 0.29 18.78
CA TYR A 135 20.34 -0.88 18.80
C TYR A 135 19.68 -2.04 18.04
N PRO A 136 20.41 -2.77 17.17
CA PRO A 136 19.84 -3.78 16.26
C PRO A 136 19.49 -5.10 16.97
N GLU A 137 18.71 -5.02 18.04
CA GLU A 137 18.24 -6.16 18.84
C GLU A 137 16.76 -6.06 19.18
N SER A 138 16.17 -7.19 19.57
CA SER A 138 14.78 -7.23 20.06
C SER A 138 14.54 -6.41 21.32
N PHE A 139 15.58 -6.18 22.12
CA PHE A 139 15.50 -5.54 23.43
C PHE A 139 15.93 -4.07 23.43
N CYS A 140 16.06 -3.43 22.27
CA CYS A 140 16.31 -1.99 22.20
C CYS A 140 15.28 -1.21 23.06
N ARG A 141 15.79 -0.22 23.79
CA ARG A 141 15.05 0.61 24.75
C ARG A 141 14.95 2.08 24.33
N CYS A 142 15.32 2.41 23.09
CA CYS A 142 15.08 3.76 22.58
C CYS A 142 13.58 4.07 22.62
N ASP A 143 13.24 5.36 22.71
CA ASP A 143 11.85 5.81 22.89
C ASP A 143 10.88 5.21 21.87
N ALA A 144 11.28 5.14 20.60
CA ALA A 144 10.47 4.55 19.54
C ALA A 144 10.22 3.04 19.75
N CYS A 145 11.26 2.28 20.12
CA CYS A 145 11.12 0.84 20.37
C CYS A 145 10.31 0.55 21.64
N SER A 146 10.48 1.37 22.68
CA SER A 146 9.72 1.25 23.92
C SER A 146 8.23 1.57 23.67
N HIS A 147 7.94 2.66 22.98
CA HIS A 147 6.57 3.00 22.56
C HIS A 147 5.90 1.91 21.73
N ASP A 148 6.61 1.37 20.72
CA ASP A 148 6.07 0.30 19.88
C ASP A 148 5.71 -0.96 20.70
N LYS A 149 6.48 -1.27 21.75
CA LYS A 149 6.21 -2.42 22.63
C LYS A 149 5.04 -2.16 23.56
N ASP A 150 5.07 -1.02 24.24
CA ASP A 150 4.16 -0.73 25.35
C ASP A 150 2.79 -0.28 24.85
N GLU A 151 2.74 0.54 23.80
CA GLU A 151 1.50 1.15 23.29
C GLU A 151 0.92 0.40 22.08
N LEU A 152 1.78 -0.15 21.21
CA LEU A 152 1.34 -0.84 19.98
C LEU A 152 1.34 -2.37 20.11
N GLY A 153 1.81 -2.93 21.22
CA GLY A 153 1.92 -4.37 21.45
C GLY A 153 2.87 -5.08 20.48
N CYS A 154 3.85 -4.37 19.91
CA CYS A 154 4.86 -4.95 19.02
C CYS A 154 5.89 -5.75 19.81
N ARG A 155 6.06 -7.03 19.48
CA ARG A 155 7.03 -7.90 20.19
C ARG A 155 8.47 -7.66 19.78
N ASN A 156 8.70 -7.09 18.60
CA ASN A 156 10.04 -6.85 18.08
C ASN A 156 10.04 -5.68 17.08
N PRO A 157 10.17 -4.44 17.58
CA PRO A 157 10.17 -3.24 16.75
C PRO A 157 11.29 -3.24 15.70
N HIS A 158 12.50 -3.68 16.08
CA HIS A 158 13.63 -3.79 15.16
C HIS A 158 13.32 -4.67 13.94
N LYS A 159 12.74 -5.86 14.15
CA LYS A 159 12.31 -6.73 13.03
C LYS A 159 11.20 -6.11 12.19
N CYS A 160 10.34 -5.28 12.77
CA CYS A 160 9.32 -4.57 12.02
C CYS A 160 9.94 -3.46 11.16
N ALA A 161 10.92 -2.72 11.68
CA ALA A 161 11.68 -1.73 10.92
C ALA A 161 12.47 -2.35 9.77
N MET A 162 13.18 -3.45 10.01
CA MET A 162 13.82 -4.23 8.94
C MET A 162 12.80 -4.74 7.91
N ALA A 163 11.64 -5.21 8.39
CA ALA A 163 10.58 -5.67 7.49
C ALA A 163 10.01 -4.54 6.62
N ALA A 164 9.93 -3.30 7.12
CA ALA A 164 9.56 -2.14 6.32
C ALA A 164 10.62 -1.86 5.24
N ALA A 165 11.91 -1.89 5.60
CA ALA A 165 13.02 -1.75 4.66
C ALA A 165 12.98 -2.80 3.54
N ASP A 166 12.80 -4.08 3.91
CA ASP A 166 12.67 -5.18 2.95
C ASP A 166 11.51 -4.95 1.97
N ARG A 167 10.41 -4.31 2.42
CA ARG A 167 9.21 -4.06 1.60
C ARG A 167 9.47 -2.97 0.56
N LEU A 168 10.13 -1.90 0.98
CA LEU A 168 10.60 -0.86 0.07
C LEU A 168 11.56 -1.43 -0.97
N SER A 169 12.46 -2.33 -0.56
CA SER A 169 13.39 -3.01 -1.49
C SER A 169 12.71 -3.92 -2.53
N GLN A 170 11.40 -4.22 -2.38
CA GLN A 170 10.64 -5.00 -3.36
C GLN A 170 10.14 -4.16 -4.53
N LEU A 171 10.22 -2.83 -4.43
CA LEU A 171 9.83 -1.93 -5.51
C LEU A 171 10.90 -1.93 -6.61
N GLN A 172 10.47 -1.77 -7.87
CA GLN A 172 11.40 -1.50 -8.95
C GLN A 172 11.99 -0.10 -8.77
N ALA A 173 13.24 0.13 -9.19
CA ALA A 173 13.95 1.41 -9.01
C ALA A 173 13.17 2.64 -9.49
N LYS A 174 12.36 2.49 -10.54
CA LYS A 174 11.53 3.57 -11.08
C LYS A 174 10.38 4.01 -10.16
N TRP A 175 10.09 3.23 -9.12
CA TRP A 175 9.07 3.50 -8.10
C TRP A 175 9.70 3.80 -6.72
N ASP A 176 11.02 3.98 -6.67
CA ASP A 176 11.74 4.37 -5.46
C ASP A 176 11.60 5.90 -5.26
N PRO A 177 10.97 6.37 -4.16
CA PRO A 177 10.64 7.79 -3.96
C PRO A 177 11.81 8.71 -3.56
#